data_AF-A0A1I1JQL8-F1
#
_entry.id   AF-A0A1I1JQL8-F1
#
_cell.length_a   1.000
_cell.length_b   1.000
_cell.length_c   1.000
_cell.angle_alpha   90.00
_cell.angle_beta   90.00
_cell.angle_gamma   90.00
#
_symmetry.space_group_name_H-M   'P 1'
#
loop_
_entity.id
_entity.type
_entity.pdbx_description
1 polymer ?
#
loop_
_entity_poly.entity_id
_entity_poly.type
_entity_poly.pdbx_seq_one_letter_code
_entity_poly.pdbx_strand_id
1 'polypeptide(L)' 'AYRKRKWIAEPPNGWIKSVLGLRQFSMRGLHRVRAEFKLVCLALNLRRMCSMQSG' A
#
# COMPACT_ATOMS: atom_id res chain seq x y z
N ALA A 1 -4.05 -19.62 12.99
CA ALA A 1 -3.75 -19.10 11.64
C ALA A 1 -4.07 -17.61 11.46
N TYR A 2 -5.27 -17.13 11.86
CA TYR A 2 -5.73 -15.76 11.64
C TYR A 2 -4.82 -14.66 12.25
N ARG A 3 -4.39 -14.83 13.51
CA ARG A 3 -3.45 -13.91 14.19
C ARG A 3 -2.11 -13.73 13.46
N LYS A 4 -1.66 -14.75 12.72
CA LYS A 4 -0.42 -14.69 11.92
C LYS A 4 -0.61 -13.95 10.57
N ARG A 5 -1.84 -13.66 10.12
CA ARG A 5 -2.03 -12.88 8.88
C ARG A 5 -1.97 -11.38 9.14
N LYS A 6 -2.27 -10.98 10.37
CA LYS A 6 -2.19 -9.59 10.82
C LYS A 6 -0.78 -9.03 10.61
N TRP A 7 0.26 -9.74 11.05
CA TRP A 7 1.65 -9.23 10.91
C TRP A 7 2.08 -9.00 9.46
N ILE A 8 1.47 -9.69 8.49
CA ILE A 8 1.78 -9.52 7.06
C ILE A 8 1.06 -8.27 6.49
N ALA A 9 -0.17 -8.02 6.92
CA ALA A 9 -1.01 -6.94 6.39
C ALA A 9 -0.78 -5.58 7.06
N GLU A 10 -0.39 -5.56 8.34
CA GLU A 10 -0.15 -4.30 9.07
C GLU A 10 1.01 -3.47 8.51
N PRO A 11 2.20 -4.03 8.19
CA PRO A 11 3.32 -3.22 7.69
C PRO A 11 3.02 -2.50 6.38
N PRO A 12 2.46 -3.14 5.33
CA PRO A 12 2.05 -2.44 4.12
C PRO A 12 1.01 -1.35 4.38
N ASN A 13 0.04 -1.60 5.27
CA ASN A 13 -0.96 -0.60 5.63
C ASN A 13 -0.33 0.60 6.37
N GLY A 14 0.66 0.36 7.22
CA GLY A 14 1.46 1.40 7.87
C GLY A 14 2.24 2.23 6.85
N TRP A 15 2.95 1.57 5.93
CA TRP A 15 3.73 2.25 4.89
C TRP A 15 2.87 3.08 3.94
N ILE A 16 1.70 2.58 3.53
CA ILE A 16 0.78 3.36 2.69
C ILE A 16 0.40 4.68 3.39
N LYS A 17 0.17 4.65 4.71
CA LYS A 17 -0.18 5.86 5.48
C LYS A 17 1.01 6.79 5.70
N SER A 18 2.17 6.28 6.10
CA SER A 18 3.31 7.11 6.49
C SER A 18 4.23 7.49 5.32
N VAL A 19 4.42 6.58 4.36
CA VAL A 19 5.34 6.76 3.22
C VAL A 19 4.63 7.44 2.05
N LEU A 20 3.45 6.96 1.67
CA LEU A 20 2.68 7.54 0.55
C LEU A 20 1.74 8.68 0.99
N GLY A 21 1.46 8.82 2.30
CA GLY A 21 0.56 9.86 2.81
C GLY A 21 -0.93 9.61 2.49
N LEU A 22 -1.30 8.43 2.00
CA LEU A 22 -2.68 8.13 1.63
C LEU A 22 -3.54 7.97 2.88
N ARG A 23 -4.46 8.93 3.08
CA ARG A 23 -5.38 8.95 4.24
C ARG A 23 -6.83 8.63 3.88
N GLN A 24 -7.19 8.74 2.60
CA GLN A 24 -8.52 8.44 2.09
C GLN A 24 -8.44 7.95 0.64
N PHE A 25 -9.40 7.11 0.25
CA PHE A 25 -9.62 6.78 -1.16
C PHE A 25 -10.46 7.86 -1.81
N SER A 26 -10.06 8.25 -3.03
CA SER A 26 -10.76 9.24 -3.84
C SER A 26 -12.00 8.62 -4.49
N MET A 27 -11.92 7.34 -4.85
CA MET A 27 -13.01 6.62 -5.48
C MET A 27 -13.98 6.04 -4.44
N ARG A 28 -15.25 5.91 -4.83
CA ARG A 28 -16.30 5.25 -4.04
C ARG A 28 -16.74 3.95 -4.71
N GLY A 29 -17.16 2.99 -3.88
CA GLY A 29 -17.56 1.65 -4.31
C GLY A 29 -16.39 0.66 -4.40
N LEU A 30 -16.63 -0.58 -3.96
CA LEU A 30 -15.59 -1.59 -3.75
C LEU A 30 -14.76 -1.88 -5.02
N HIS A 31 -15.40 -1.94 -6.19
CA HIS A 31 -14.71 -2.21 -7.45
C HIS A 31 -13.70 -1.12 -7.81
N ARG A 32 -14.09 0.16 -7.67
CA ARG A 32 -13.23 1.30 -8.00
C ARG A 32 -12.12 1.49 -6.97
N VAL A 33 -12.44 1.32 -5.68
CA VAL A 33 -11.44 1.35 -4.59
C VAL A 33 -10.39 0.25 -4.77
N ARG A 34 -10.77 -0.96 -5.24
CA ARG A 34 -9.80 -2.02 -5.55
C ARG A 34 -8.82 -1.61 -6.65
N ALA A 35 -9.27 -0.90 -7.68
CA ALA A 35 -8.39 -0.39 -8.73
C ALA A 35 -7.44 0.68 -8.19
N GLU A 36 -7.95 1.63 -7.41
CA GLU A 36 -7.15 2.65 -6.73
C GLU A 36 -6.10 2.01 -5.80
N PHE A 37 -6.48 1.00 -5.03
CA PHE A 37 -5.56 0.29 -4.14
C PHE A 37 -4.43 -0.43 -4.88
N LYS A 38 -4.68 -0.97 -6.09
CA LYS A 38 -3.61 -1.54 -6.95
C LYS A 38 -2.57 -0.49 -7.34
N LEU A 39 -3.01 0.73 -7.68
CA LEU A 39 -2.11 1.85 -8.00
C LEU A 39 -1.30 2.30 -6.79
N VAL A 40 -1.93 2.33 -5.60
CA VAL A 40 -1.25 2.61 -4.33
C VAL A 40 -0.15 1.58 -4.05
N CYS A 41 -0.46 0.28 -4.20
CA CYS A 41 0.54 -0.78 -4.06
C CYS A 41 1.68 -0.65 -5.07
N LEU A 42 1.37 -0.33 -6.33
CA LEU A 42 2.37 -0.10 -7.38
C LEU A 42 3.31 1.06 -6.99
N ALA A 43 2.76 2.20 -6.58
CA ALA A 43 3.54 3.36 -6.16
C ALA A 43 4.48 3.03 -5.00
N LEU A 44 4.00 2.28 -4.00
CA LEU A 44 4.83 1.86 -2.87
C LEU A 44 5.97 0.94 -3.30
N ASN A 45 5.69 -0.03 -4.18
CA ASN A 45 6.70 -0.95 -4.70
C ASN A 45 7.75 -0.23 -5.55
N LEU A 46 7.34 0.70 -6.42
CA LEU A 46 8.24 1.52 -7.22
C LEU A 46 9.18 2.33 -6.32
N ARG A 47 8.65 3.02 -5.29
CA ARG A 47 9.46 3.77 -4.34
C ARG A 47 10.51 2.90 -3.65
N ARG A 48 10.13 1.67 -3.26
CA ARG A 48 11.04 0.70 -2.65
C ARG A 48 12.13 0.27 -3.64
N MET A 49 11.79 -0.02 -4.89
CA MET A 49 12.78 -0.37 -5.91
C MET A 49 13.75 0.78 -6.21
N CYS A 50 13.29 2.02 -6.26
CA CYS A 50 14.16 3.19 -6.40
C CYS A 50 15.18 3.30 -5.26
N SER A 51 14.75 3.09 -4.00
CA SER A 51 15.68 3.08 -2.87
C SER A 51 16.68 1.92 -2.90
N MET A 52 16.34 0.81 -3.55
CA MET A 52 17.23 -0.34 -3.70
C MET A 52 18.25 -0.16 -4.85
N GLN A 53 17.91 0.65 -5.86
CA GLN A 53 18.77 0.93 -7.01
C GLN A 53 19.90 1.95 -6.72
N SER A 54 19.87 2.60 -5.56
CA SER A 54 20.83 3.65 -5.19
C SER A 54 22.14 3.10 -4.58
N GLY A 55 22.54 1.88 -4.92
CA GLY A 55 23.72 1.18 -4.41
C GLY A 55 24.72 0.87 -5.50
#